data_AF-A0AAW2DCK2-F1
#
_entry.id   AF-A0AAW2DCK2-F1
#
_cell.length_a   1.000
_cell.length_b   1.000
_cell.length_c   1.000
_cell.angle_alpha   90.00
_cell.angle_beta   90.00
_cell.angle_gamma   90.00
#
_symmetry.space_group_name_H-M   'P 1'
#
loop_
_entity.id
_entity.type
_entity.pdbx_description
1 polymer ?
#
loop_
_entity_poly.entity_id
_entity_poly.type
_entity_poly.pdbx_seq_one_letter_code
_entity_poly.pdbx_strand_id
1 'polypeptide(L)'
;METKPAFSAAVLEVLKQDNYLDWSVRVKTYLMAQDLWDVVESRSEPPAQENATAFKAWSKTNAMALHVIQMLCGPDTFSDIREISSARIAWDTLAEKYKTKGPDPSSSVAPVPPRKDELPESSTTSGTSLYLSFSLRICLCRVR
;
A
#
# COMPACT_ATOMS: atom_id res chain seq x y z
N MET A 1 -2.95 2.72 -35.02
CA MET A 1 -3.33 1.82 -33.90
C MET A 1 -2.44 2.21 -32.75
N GLU A 2 -2.94 3.05 -31.84
CA GLU A 2 -2.17 3.50 -30.69
C GLU A 2 -1.99 2.31 -29.74
N THR A 3 -0.79 1.73 -29.72
CA THR A 3 -0.46 0.69 -28.73
C THR A 3 -0.30 1.37 -27.38
N LYS A 4 -1.39 1.39 -26.60
CA LYS A 4 -1.40 1.78 -25.19
C LYS A 4 -0.21 1.11 -24.51
N PRO A 5 0.75 1.87 -23.95
CA PRO A 5 1.93 1.28 -23.36
C PRO A 5 1.48 0.33 -22.25
N ALA A 6 1.78 -0.95 -22.42
CA ALA A 6 1.57 -1.96 -21.39
C ALA A 6 2.60 -1.66 -20.29
N PHE A 7 2.19 -0.89 -19.28
CA PHE A 7 2.96 -0.80 -18.05
C PHE A 7 2.96 -2.20 -17.44
N SER A 8 4.09 -2.90 -17.55
CA SER A 8 4.18 -4.30 -17.13
C SER A 8 4.04 -4.36 -15.61
N ALA A 9 3.03 -5.10 -15.13
CA ALA A 9 2.87 -5.40 -13.72
C ALA A 9 4.12 -6.10 -13.12
N ALA A 10 4.99 -6.65 -13.97
CA ALA A 10 6.28 -7.23 -13.62
C ALA A 10 7.25 -6.27 -12.89
N VAL A 11 7.03 -4.95 -12.94
CA VAL A 11 7.84 -3.96 -12.21
C VAL A 11 7.25 -3.60 -10.85
N LEU A 12 6.00 -3.99 -10.56
CA LEU A 12 5.33 -3.68 -9.32
C LEU A 12 5.62 -4.75 -8.27
N GLU A 13 6.19 -4.34 -7.14
CA GLU A 13 6.42 -5.23 -6.01
C GLU A 13 5.08 -5.71 -5.44
N VAL A 14 5.00 -7.00 -5.13
CA VAL A 14 3.82 -7.58 -4.49
C VAL A 14 3.70 -7.13 -3.03
N LEU A 15 2.47 -7.05 -2.53
CA LEU A 15 2.18 -6.74 -1.14
C LEU A 15 2.73 -7.82 -0.23
N LYS A 16 3.44 -7.38 0.81
CA LYS A 16 3.97 -8.15 1.94
C LYS A 16 3.47 -7.53 3.25
N GLN A 17 3.89 -8.11 4.37
CA GLN A 17 3.43 -7.69 5.69
C GLN A 17 3.89 -6.27 6.09
N ASP A 18 4.98 -5.78 5.51
CA ASP A 18 5.73 -4.60 5.96
C ASP A 18 5.87 -3.49 4.92
N ASN A 19 5.39 -3.69 3.69
CA ASN A 19 5.59 -2.75 2.57
C ASN A 19 4.32 -2.03 2.09
N TYR A 20 3.23 -2.06 2.88
CA TYR A 20 1.93 -1.52 2.44
C TYR A 20 1.99 -0.07 1.97
N LEU A 21 2.77 0.79 2.64
CA LEU A 21 2.85 2.21 2.28
C LEU A 21 3.38 2.39 0.85
N ASP A 22 4.52 1.78 0.53
CA ASP A 22 5.11 1.85 -0.81
C ASP A 22 4.25 1.13 -1.86
N TRP A 23 3.72 -0.05 -1.51
CA TRP A 23 2.81 -0.80 -2.36
C TRP A 23 1.59 0.04 -2.73
N SER A 24 0.92 0.64 -1.74
CA SER A 24 -0.32 1.39 -1.94
C SER A 24 -0.13 2.59 -2.86
N VAL A 25 1.00 3.30 -2.76
CA VAL A 25 1.30 4.42 -3.66
C VAL A 25 1.43 3.91 -5.10
N ARG A 26 2.18 2.84 -5.32
CA ARG A 26 2.43 2.29 -6.67
C ARG A 26 1.15 1.75 -7.30
N VAL A 27 0.37 0.97 -6.55
CA VAL A 27 -0.90 0.40 -7.05
C VAL A 27 -1.93 1.49 -7.31
N LYS A 28 -2.04 2.50 -6.43
CA LYS A 28 -2.91 3.66 -6.66
C LYS A 28 -2.53 4.38 -7.95
N THR A 29 -1.26 4.69 -8.15
CA THR A 29 -0.79 5.35 -9.39
C THR A 29 -1.12 4.51 -10.62
N TYR A 30 -0.94 3.19 -10.56
CA TYR A 30 -1.30 2.30 -11.66
C TYR A 30 -2.81 2.33 -11.95
N LEU A 31 -3.66 2.21 -10.92
CA LEU A 31 -5.11 2.26 -11.08
C LEU A 31 -5.57 3.61 -11.65
N MET A 32 -4.97 4.73 -11.22
CA MET A 32 -5.25 6.05 -11.78
C MET A 32 -4.88 6.12 -13.27
N ALA A 33 -3.72 5.59 -13.68
CA ALA A 33 -3.31 5.56 -15.08
C ALA A 33 -4.20 4.68 -15.98
N GLN A 34 -5.04 3.82 -15.38
CA GLN A 34 -6.00 2.97 -16.08
C GLN A 34 -7.45 3.46 -15.96
N ASP A 35 -7.70 4.62 -15.34
CA ASP A 35 -9.03 5.13 -15.00
C ASP A 35 -9.85 4.14 -14.15
N LEU A 36 -9.18 3.43 -13.23
CA LEU A 36 -9.77 2.44 -12.35
C LEU A 36 -9.85 2.90 -10.88
N TRP A 37 -9.18 4.00 -10.50
CA TRP A 37 -9.12 4.42 -9.09
C TRP A 37 -10.48 4.85 -8.54
N ASP A 38 -11.34 5.44 -9.36
CA ASP A 38 -12.64 5.96 -8.94
C ASP A 38 -13.52 4.89 -8.28
N VAL A 39 -13.47 3.63 -8.75
CA VAL A 39 -14.26 2.54 -8.16
C VAL A 39 -13.74 2.09 -6.79
N VAL A 40 -12.45 2.34 -6.51
CA VAL A 40 -11.80 2.00 -5.24
C VAL A 40 -12.04 3.12 -4.23
N GLU A 41 -11.95 4.38 -4.67
CA GLU A 41 -12.15 5.55 -3.80
C GLU A 41 -13.63 5.85 -3.53
N SER A 42 -14.52 5.55 -4.49
CA SER A 42 -15.92 5.93 -4.38
C SER A 42 -16.55 5.31 -3.14
N ARG A 43 -17.11 6.19 -2.30
CA ARG A 43 -17.88 5.78 -1.14
C ARG A 43 -19.30 5.35 -1.46
N SER A 44 -19.75 5.58 -2.69
CA SER A 44 -21.11 5.26 -3.14
C SER A 44 -21.35 3.76 -3.21
N GLU A 45 -22.61 3.38 -3.04
CA GLU A 45 -23.07 2.04 -3.37
C GLU A 45 -22.95 1.76 -4.88
N PRO A 46 -22.88 0.48 -5.29
CA PRO A 46 -22.99 0.11 -6.69
C PRO A 46 -24.27 0.70 -7.31
N PRO A 47 -24.24 1.09 -8.59
CA PRO A 47 -25.45 1.52 -9.28
C PRO A 47 -26.56 0.47 -9.18
N ALA A 48 -27.82 0.91 -9.10
CA ALA A 48 -28.96 0.00 -9.11
C ALA A 48 -28.94 -0.87 -10.38
N GLN A 49 -29.23 -2.16 -10.23
CA GLN A 49 -29.23 -3.12 -11.32
C GLN A 49 -30.27 -2.79 -12.41
N GLU A 50 -31.31 -2.03 -12.06
CA GLU A 50 -32.31 -1.48 -12.98
C GLU A 50 -31.67 -0.62 -14.08
N ASN A 51 -30.60 0.11 -13.75
CA ASN A 51 -29.78 0.78 -14.75
C ASN A 51 -28.69 -0.17 -15.26
N ALA A 52 -29.10 -1.13 -16.09
CA ALA A 52 -28.23 -2.19 -16.60
C ALA A 52 -26.95 -1.67 -17.29
N THR A 53 -27.02 -0.50 -17.94
CA THR A 53 -25.86 0.10 -18.61
C THR A 53 -24.83 0.63 -17.61
N ALA A 54 -25.27 1.39 -16.60
CA ALA A 54 -24.41 1.91 -15.55
C ALA A 54 -23.84 0.79 -14.68
N PHE A 55 -24.68 -0.19 -14.31
CA PHE A 55 -24.25 -1.33 -13.52
C PHE A 55 -23.19 -2.18 -14.26
N LYS A 56 -23.37 -2.42 -15.57
CA LYS A 56 -22.40 -3.17 -16.38
C LYS A 56 -21.06 -2.43 -16.48
N ALA A 57 -21.07 -1.10 -16.68
CA ALA A 57 -19.86 -0.30 -16.74
C ALA A 57 -19.11 -0.29 -15.38
N TRP A 58 -19.86 -0.10 -14.28
CA TRP A 58 -19.32 -0.19 -12.93
C TRP A 58 -18.77 -1.59 -12.60
N SER A 59 -19.49 -2.65 -12.93
CA SER A 59 -19.08 -4.03 -12.67
C SER A 59 -17.78 -4.37 -13.40
N LYS A 60 -17.62 -3.91 -14.64
CA LYS A 60 -16.38 -4.07 -15.41
C LYS A 60 -15.20 -3.35 -14.77
N THR A 61 -15.37 -2.09 -14.39
CA THR A 61 -14.30 -1.30 -13.75
C THR A 61 -13.93 -1.85 -12.38
N ASN A 62 -14.91 -2.25 -11.57
CA ASN A 62 -14.69 -2.95 -10.30
C ASN A 62 -13.89 -4.25 -10.49
N ALA A 63 -14.30 -5.11 -11.44
CA ALA A 63 -13.60 -6.37 -11.71
C ALA A 63 -12.15 -6.14 -12.17
N MET A 64 -11.91 -5.15 -13.02
CA MET A 64 -10.56 -4.79 -13.45
C MET A 64 -9.69 -4.27 -12.30
N ALA A 65 -10.23 -3.38 -11.47
CA ALA A 65 -9.51 -2.85 -10.31
C ALA A 65 -9.18 -3.96 -9.29
N LEU A 66 -10.15 -4.83 -9.01
CA LEU A 66 -9.97 -5.97 -8.10
C LEU A 66 -8.88 -6.92 -8.62
N HIS A 67 -8.90 -7.21 -9.93
CA HIS A 67 -7.89 -8.06 -10.54
C HIS A 67 -6.47 -7.50 -10.37
N VAL A 68 -6.28 -6.18 -10.57
CA VAL A 68 -4.99 -5.53 -10.35
C VAL A 68 -4.55 -5.65 -8.88
N ILE A 69 -5.45 -5.40 -7.94
CA ILE A 69 -5.15 -5.51 -6.51
C ILE A 69 -4.71 -6.95 -6.18
N GLN A 70 -5.47 -7.95 -6.62
CA GLN A 70 -5.18 -9.37 -6.39
C GLN A 70 -3.86 -9.82 -7.03
N MET A 71 -3.59 -9.36 -8.26
CA MET A 71 -2.35 -9.67 -8.98
C MET A 71 -1.10 -9.13 -8.27
N LEU A 72 -1.25 -8.05 -7.52
CA LEU A 72 -0.17 -7.39 -6.79
C LEU A 72 -0.16 -7.78 -5.31
N CYS A 73 -0.87 -8.84 -4.92
CA CYS A 73 -0.79 -9.43 -3.59
C CYS A 73 0.18 -10.62 -3.57
N GLY A 74 1.01 -10.72 -2.53
CA GLY A 74 1.71 -11.96 -2.21
C GLY A 74 0.73 -13.05 -1.73
N PRO A 75 1.13 -14.34 -1.68
CA PRO A 75 0.23 -15.46 -1.36
C PRO A 75 -0.59 -15.30 -0.07
N ASP A 76 0.04 -14.83 1.00
CA ASP A 76 -0.62 -14.61 2.29
C ASP A 76 -1.63 -13.47 2.20
N THR A 77 -1.23 -12.33 1.64
CA THR A 77 -2.09 -11.14 1.50
C THR A 77 -3.25 -11.38 0.52
N PHE A 78 -3.03 -12.19 -0.53
CA PHE A 78 -4.07 -12.61 -1.47
C PHE A 78 -5.11 -13.48 -0.77
N SER A 79 -4.67 -14.34 0.16
CA SER A 79 -5.56 -15.21 0.91
C SER A 79 -6.60 -14.44 1.71
N ASP A 80 -6.26 -13.26 2.20
CA ASP A 80 -7.18 -12.39 2.96
C ASP A 80 -8.30 -11.78 2.12
N ILE A 81 -8.09 -11.64 0.81
CA ILE A 81 -9.02 -10.94 -0.09
C ILE A 81 -9.62 -11.84 -1.17
N ARG A 82 -9.31 -13.15 -1.17
CA ARG A 82 -9.71 -14.08 -2.26
C ARG A 82 -11.22 -14.20 -2.45
N GLU A 83 -12.01 -13.98 -1.40
CA GLU A 83 -13.47 -14.09 -1.41
C GLU A 83 -14.16 -12.74 -1.60
N ILE A 84 -13.39 -11.64 -1.66
CA ILE A 84 -13.94 -10.29 -1.78
C ILE A 84 -14.18 -9.96 -3.25
N SER A 85 -15.40 -9.56 -3.57
CA SER A 85 -15.83 -9.20 -4.94
C SER A 85 -15.80 -7.69 -5.23
N SER A 86 -15.61 -6.85 -4.23
CA SER A 86 -15.48 -5.39 -4.37
C SER A 86 -14.02 -4.97 -4.28
N ALA A 87 -13.52 -4.26 -5.30
CA ALA A 87 -12.16 -3.73 -5.31
C ALA A 87 -11.90 -2.78 -4.13
N ARG A 88 -12.89 -1.97 -3.77
CA ARG A 88 -12.84 -1.08 -2.61
C ARG A 88 -12.73 -1.86 -1.31
N ILE A 89 -13.61 -2.83 -1.08
CA ILE A 89 -13.57 -3.63 0.16
C ILE A 89 -12.22 -4.36 0.25
N ALA A 90 -11.70 -4.90 -0.86
CA ALA A 90 -10.39 -5.54 -0.88
C ALA A 90 -9.27 -4.55 -0.50
N TRP A 91 -9.29 -3.35 -1.09
CA TRP A 91 -8.33 -2.29 -0.76
C TRP A 91 -8.36 -1.89 0.72
N ASP A 92 -9.55 -1.67 1.26
CA ASP A 92 -9.77 -1.27 2.66
C ASP A 92 -9.31 -2.37 3.63
N THR A 93 -9.63 -3.65 3.34
CA THR A 93 -9.17 -4.79 4.13
C THR A 93 -7.64 -4.88 4.18
N LEU A 94 -6.96 -4.69 3.04
CA LEU A 94 -5.50 -4.67 3.00
C LEU A 94 -4.94 -3.47 3.78
N ALA A 95 -5.57 -2.30 3.69
CA ALA A 95 -5.18 -1.12 4.43
C ALA A 95 -5.26 -1.34 5.94
N GLU A 96 -6.37 -1.91 6.41
CA GLU A 96 -6.58 -2.18 7.83
C GLU A 96 -5.53 -3.16 8.38
N LYS A 97 -5.21 -4.20 7.60
CA LYS A 97 -4.33 -5.28 8.05
C LYS A 97 -2.85 -4.92 7.96
N TYR A 98 -2.43 -4.18 6.92
CA TYR A 98 -1.01 -4.05 6.57
C TYR A 98 -0.43 -2.63 6.68
N LYS A 99 -1.23 -1.59 6.90
CA LYS A 99 -0.75 -0.19 7.01
C LYS A 99 0.02 0.12 8.31
N THR A 100 0.59 -0.89 8.97
CA THR A 100 1.16 -0.88 10.32
C THR A 100 0.09 -0.63 11.41
N LYS A 101 -0.11 -1.62 12.28
CA LYS A 101 -0.30 -1.30 13.70
C LYS A 101 1.10 -0.92 14.18
N GLY A 102 1.28 0.26 14.79
CA GLY A 102 2.59 0.69 15.29
C GLY A 102 3.26 -0.39 16.16
N PRO A 103 4.58 -0.29 16.41
CA PRO A 103 5.29 -1.29 17.21
C PRO A 103 4.51 -1.55 18.49
N ASP A 104 4.03 -2.77 18.64
CA ASP A 104 3.32 -3.21 19.83
C ASP A 104 4.29 -2.98 21.01
N PRO A 105 3.97 -2.11 21.98
CA PRO A 105 4.89 -1.83 23.08
C PRO A 105 5.23 -3.10 23.91
N SER A 106 4.51 -4.20 23.66
CA SER A 106 4.74 -5.52 24.27
C SER A 106 5.92 -6.31 23.68
N SER A 107 6.43 -5.99 22.48
CA SER A 107 7.58 -6.71 21.88
C SER A 107 8.95 -6.09 22.19
N SER A 108 8.98 -4.99 22.94
CA SER A 108 10.22 -4.44 23.47
C SER A 108 10.69 -5.29 24.64
N VAL A 109 11.41 -6.38 24.37
CA VAL A 109 12.34 -6.91 25.36
C VAL A 109 13.35 -5.79 25.62
N ALA A 110 13.16 -5.06 26.72
CA ALA A 110 14.10 -4.03 27.14
C ALA A 110 15.50 -4.65 27.19
N PRO A 111 16.54 -3.98 26.67
CA PRO A 111 17.91 -4.41 26.89
C PRO A 111 18.13 -4.61 28.39
N VAL A 112 18.45 -5.83 28.80
CA VAL A 112 18.79 -6.13 30.19
C VAL A 112 19.95 -5.20 30.56
N PRO A 113 19.83 -4.39 31.63
CA PRO A 113 20.91 -3.50 32.02
C PRO A 113 22.17 -4.31 32.32
N PRO A 114 23.34 -3.92 31.80
CA PRO A 114 24.59 -4.62 32.10
C PRO A 114 24.82 -4.59 33.62
N ARG A 115 25.21 -5.75 34.18
CA ARG A 115 25.61 -5.86 35.57
C ARG A 115 26.82 -4.94 35.81
N LYS A 116 26.86 -4.28 36.96
CA LYS A 116 27.83 -3.23 37.33
C LYS A 116 29.29 -3.69 37.48
N ASP A 117 29.63 -4.90 37.05
CA ASP A 117 30.95 -5.51 37.30
C ASP A 117 31.91 -5.43 36.09
N GLU A 118 31.50 -4.88 34.95
CA GLU A 118 32.39 -4.68 33.80
C GLU A 118 32.94 -3.25 33.75
N LEU A 119 34.19 -3.10 34.17
CA LEU A 119 34.98 -1.88 34.03
C LEU A 119 35.22 -1.53 32.53
N PRO A 120 35.21 -0.24 32.16
CA PRO A 120 35.43 0.19 30.79
C PRO A 120 36.93 0.33 30.46
N GLU A 121 37.40 -0.43 29.48
CA GLU A 121 38.64 -0.12 28.77
C GLU A 121 38.37 1.01 27.77
N SER A 122 39.10 2.10 27.96
CA SER A 122 39.04 3.34 27.19
C SER A 122 39.57 3.18 25.76
N SER A 123 38.87 3.72 24.77
CA SER A 123 39.53 4.42 23.67
C SER A 123 38.58 5.40 22.95
N THR A 124 38.88 6.67 23.18
CA THR A 124 38.47 7.85 22.43
C THR A 124 38.77 7.69 20.94
N THR A 125 37.86 8.09 20.03
CA THR A 125 38.16 8.97 18.88
C THR A 125 36.86 9.50 18.21
N SER A 126 36.64 10.80 18.42
CA SER A 126 36.13 11.84 17.51
C SER A 126 35.54 11.45 16.15
N GLY A 127 34.34 11.97 15.84
CA GLY A 127 33.84 12.11 14.48
C GLY A 127 32.44 12.73 14.38
N THR A 128 32.36 14.06 14.42
CA THR A 128 31.17 14.87 14.08
C THR A 128 30.70 14.62 12.65
N SER A 129 29.40 14.43 12.39
CA SER A 129 28.77 15.01 11.19
C SER A 129 27.24 15.00 11.27
N LEU A 130 26.67 16.20 11.21
CA LEU A 130 25.25 16.50 11.06
C LEU A 130 24.84 16.26 9.61
N TYR A 131 23.75 15.53 9.35
CA TYR A 131 22.92 15.79 8.16
C TYR A 131 21.43 15.73 8.49
N LEU A 132 20.80 16.87 8.21
CA LEU A 132 19.40 17.20 8.30
C LEU A 132 18.53 16.38 7.33
N SER A 133 17.33 16.09 7.82
CA SER A 133 16.02 16.22 7.17
C SER A 133 15.95 16.26 5.63
N PHE A 134 15.30 15.23 5.05
CA PHE A 134 14.53 15.39 3.81
C PHE A 134 13.10 14.87 4.03
N SER A 135 12.23 15.76 4.51
CA SER A 135 10.79 15.62 4.34
C SER A 135 10.44 16.01 2.90
N LEU A 136 10.23 15.04 2.02
CA LEU A 136 9.70 15.32 0.68
C LEU A 136 8.17 15.42 0.75
N ARG A 137 7.70 16.67 0.78
CA ARG A 137 6.34 17.07 0.41
C ARG A 137 6.13 16.72 -1.07
N ILE A 138 5.30 15.73 -1.37
CA ILE A 138 4.69 15.63 -2.70
C ILE A 138 3.45 16.51 -2.67
N CYS A 139 3.61 17.73 -3.19
CA CYS A 139 2.53 18.68 -3.44
C CYS A 139 1.52 18.11 -4.43
N LEU A 140 0.26 18.12 -4.01
CA LEU A 140 -0.93 18.17 -4.84
C LEU A 140 -0.83 19.31 -5.86
N CYS A 141 -0.79 18.96 -7.15
CA CYS A 141 -1.19 19.76 -8.30
C CYS A 141 -1.49 18.71 -9.39
N ARG A 142 -2.68 18.64 -9.99
CA ARG A 142 -3.23 19.72 -10.80
C ARG A 142 -4.69 19.41 -11.16
N VAL A 143 -5.60 20.16 -10.54
CA VAL A 143 -6.84 20.60 -11.17
C VAL A 143 -6.44 21.71 -12.14
N ARG A 144 -6.67 21.50 -13.43
CA ARG A 144 -7.30 22.50 -14.31
C ARG A 144 -7.72 21.86 -15.62
#